data_AF-A0A521A0K9-F1
#
_entry.id   AF-A0A521A0K9-F1
#
_cell.length_a   1.000
_cell.length_b   1.000
_cell.length_c   1.000
_cell.angle_alpha   90.00
_cell.angle_beta   90.00
_cell.angle_gamma   90.00
#
_symmetry.space_group_name_H-M   'P 1'
#
loop_
_entity.id
_entity.type
_entity.pdbx_description
1 polymer ?
#
loop_
_entity_poly.entity_id
_entity_poly.type
_entity_poly.pdbx_seq_one_letter_code
_entity_poly.pdbx_strand_id
1 'polypeptide(L)'
;MGRKLRSGYTTGACAAAAARAAATALLTGRDLSHVKVIFPDHSIVEFEVHGYRQGESSIIASVIKDAGDDPDVTNGAVIEAEVRCTGQDSGKTDRLKIKGGTGVGTVTKPGLAIEVGKPAINPVPRQMIQENVEKAVLEAVKIGVRPRLPRGKKWS
;
A
#
# COMPACT_ATOMS: atom_id res chain seq x y z
N MET A 1 4.58 -35.12 18.10
CA MET A 1 5.12 -34.05 17.25
C MET A 1 4.20 -32.85 17.36
N GLY A 2 4.69 -31.70 17.86
CA GLY A 2 3.86 -30.50 18.01
C GLY A 2 3.52 -29.86 16.67
N ARG A 3 2.28 -29.41 16.49
CA ARG A 3 1.83 -28.71 15.28
C ARG A 3 2.64 -27.41 15.14
N LYS A 4 3.30 -27.20 14.00
CA LYS A 4 3.99 -25.94 13.70
C LYS A 4 2.90 -24.87 13.48
N LEU A 5 2.91 -23.82 14.30
CA LEU A 5 1.94 -22.72 14.22
C LEU A 5 2.09 -22.01 12.87
N ARG A 6 0.96 -21.61 12.28
CA ARG A 6 0.93 -20.87 11.02
C ARG A 6 1.25 -19.41 11.29
N SER A 7 2.28 -18.87 10.63
CA SER A 7 2.57 -17.44 10.68
C SER A 7 1.61 -16.68 9.77
N GLY A 8 1.11 -15.54 10.23
CA GLY A 8 0.37 -14.59 9.41
C GLY A 8 1.17 -13.37 8.98
N TYR A 9 0.44 -12.37 8.51
CA TYR A 9 0.99 -11.11 8.01
C TYR A 9 0.59 -9.94 8.88
N THR A 10 1.52 -8.99 9.02
CA THR A 10 1.27 -7.75 9.74
C THR A 10 0.34 -6.83 8.93
N THR A 11 -0.34 -5.91 9.61
CA THR A 11 -1.15 -4.86 8.96
C THR A 11 -0.33 -4.05 7.96
N GLY A 12 0.96 -3.82 8.24
CA GLY A 12 1.88 -3.13 7.34
C GLY A 12 2.15 -3.89 6.05
N ALA A 13 2.31 -5.21 6.12
CA ALA A 13 2.47 -6.05 4.93
C ALA A 13 1.19 -6.05 4.07
N CYS A 14 0.01 -6.16 4.70
CA CYS A 14 -1.28 -6.05 3.99
C CYS A 14 -1.47 -4.66 3.34
N ALA A 15 -1.06 -3.59 4.03
CA ALA A 15 -1.12 -2.24 3.47
C ALA A 15 -0.17 -2.06 2.26
N ALA A 16 1.03 -2.64 2.32
CA ALA A 16 1.96 -2.64 1.19
C ALA A 16 1.42 -3.45 -0.01
N ALA A 17 0.78 -4.60 0.26
CA ALA A 17 0.09 -5.40 -0.75
C ALA A 17 -1.02 -4.61 -1.44
N ALA A 18 -1.94 -4.04 -0.67
CA ALA A 18 -3.02 -3.21 -1.17
C ALA A 18 -2.49 -2.01 -1.98
N ALA A 19 -1.48 -1.31 -1.48
CA ALA A 19 -0.90 -0.16 -2.17
C ALA A 19 -0.27 -0.53 -3.51
N ARG A 20 0.47 -1.66 -3.57
CA ARG A 20 1.03 -2.16 -4.82
C ARG A 20 -0.05 -2.57 -5.80
N ALA A 21 -1.08 -3.28 -5.34
CA ALA A 21 -2.20 -3.71 -6.17
C ALA A 21 -2.93 -2.50 -6.79
N ALA A 22 -3.25 -1.48 -5.98
CA ALA A 22 -3.88 -0.24 -6.43
C ALA A 22 -2.99 0.54 -7.41
N ALA A 23 -1.68 0.64 -7.15
CA ALA A 23 -0.73 1.29 -8.04
C ALA A 23 -0.64 0.58 -9.40
N THR A 24 -0.54 -0.76 -9.41
CA THR A 24 -0.51 -1.55 -10.64
C THR A 24 -1.80 -1.37 -11.43
N ALA A 25 -2.96 -1.45 -10.77
CA ALA A 25 -4.26 -1.25 -11.41
C ALA A 25 -4.39 0.16 -12.00
N LEU A 26 -4.02 1.20 -11.24
CA LEU A 26 -4.05 2.59 -11.71
C LEU A 26 -3.15 2.80 -12.94
N LEU A 27 -1.94 2.24 -12.91
CA LEU A 27 -0.95 2.44 -13.98
C LEU A 27 -1.29 1.65 -15.23
N THR A 28 -1.70 0.38 -15.09
CA THR A 28 -1.85 -0.55 -16.22
C THR A 28 -3.29 -0.73 -16.68
N GLY A 29 -4.27 -0.29 -15.88
CA GLY A 29 -5.70 -0.54 -16.10
C GLY A 29 -6.10 -2.00 -15.87
N ARG A 30 -5.29 -2.79 -15.14
CA ARG A 30 -5.54 -4.21 -14.88
C ARG A 30 -5.64 -4.50 -13.39
N ASP A 31 -6.75 -5.08 -12.99
CA ASP A 31 -6.96 -5.60 -11.65
C ASP A 31 -6.35 -6.99 -11.55
N LEU A 32 -5.46 -7.19 -10.59
CA LEU A 32 -4.80 -8.47 -10.35
C LEU A 32 -5.49 -9.18 -9.20
N SER A 33 -5.79 -10.47 -9.36
CA SER A 33 -6.26 -11.30 -8.24
C SER A 33 -5.18 -11.50 -7.17
N HIS A 34 -3.91 -11.38 -7.55
CA HIS A 34 -2.76 -11.63 -6.69
C HIS A 34 -1.66 -10.58 -6.93
N VAL A 35 -0.96 -10.18 -5.87
CA VAL A 35 0.15 -9.24 -5.95
C VAL A 35 1.35 -9.78 -5.18
N LYS A 36 2.54 -9.69 -5.79
CA LYS A 36 3.80 -10.02 -5.14
C LYS A 36 4.27 -8.84 -4.31
N VAL A 37 4.61 -9.06 -3.05
CA VAL A 37 5.11 -8.03 -2.13
C VAL A 37 6.55 -8.35 -1.78
N ILE A 38 7.42 -7.36 -1.93
CA ILE A 38 8.82 -7.43 -1.50
C ILE A 38 8.87 -7.01 -0.03
N PHE A 39 9.46 -7.87 0.80
CA PHE A 39 9.65 -7.63 2.23
C PHE A 39 11.02 -6.98 2.48
N PRO A 40 11.26 -6.40 3.68
CA PRO A 40 12.53 -5.75 4.01
C PRO A 40 13.75 -6.67 3.93
N ASP A 41 13.54 -7.98 4.07
CA ASP A 41 14.57 -9.02 3.92
C ASP A 41 14.75 -9.48 2.45
N HIS A 42 14.13 -8.77 1.50
CA HIS A 42 14.06 -9.08 0.07
C HIS A 42 13.33 -10.37 -0.28
N SER A 43 12.69 -11.05 0.68
CA SER A 43 11.77 -12.13 0.36
C SER A 43 10.56 -11.61 -0.41
N ILE A 44 9.98 -12.47 -1.25
CA ILE A 44 8.80 -12.14 -2.05
C ILE A 44 7.66 -13.04 -1.60
N VAL A 45 6.56 -12.42 -1.19
CA VAL A 45 5.35 -13.12 -0.76
C VAL A 45 4.18 -12.70 -1.65
N GLU A 46 3.36 -13.64 -2.05
CA GLU A 46 2.16 -13.37 -2.84
C GLU A 46 0.96 -13.18 -1.92
N PHE A 47 0.20 -12.11 -2.15
CA PHE A 47 -1.04 -11.79 -1.45
C PHE A 47 -2.21 -11.88 -2.41
N GLU A 48 -3.30 -12.51 -1.98
CA GLU A 48 -4.59 -12.40 -2.64
C GLU A 48 -5.14 -10.97 -2.46
N VAL A 49 -5.62 -10.38 -3.54
CA VAL A 49 -6.28 -9.08 -3.52
C VAL A 49 -7.77 -9.31 -3.30
N HIS A 50 -8.30 -8.78 -2.20
CA HIS A 50 -9.69 -8.97 -1.83
C HIS A 50 -10.66 -8.23 -2.76
N GLY A 51 -10.26 -7.06 -3.26
CA GLY A 51 -11.10 -6.30 -4.17
C GLY A 51 -10.56 -4.92 -4.53
N TYR A 52 -11.17 -4.33 -5.54
CA TYR A 52 -10.86 -3.02 -6.08
C TYR A 52 -12.08 -2.11 -6.08
N ARG A 53 -11.87 -0.80 -5.90
CA ARG A 53 -12.88 0.24 -6.12
C ARG A 53 -12.27 1.41 -6.87
N GLN A 54 -13.04 1.95 -7.81
CA GLN A 54 -12.68 3.16 -8.53
C GLN A 54 -13.02 4.39 -7.68
N GLY A 55 -12.01 5.22 -7.40
CA GLY A 55 -12.19 6.59 -6.90
C GLY A 55 -12.23 7.59 -8.04
N GLU A 56 -12.56 8.85 -7.72
CA GLU A 56 -12.72 9.94 -8.72
C GLU A 56 -11.49 10.11 -9.64
N SER A 57 -10.28 9.94 -9.10
CA SER A 57 -9.02 9.91 -9.84
C SER A 57 -7.99 8.99 -9.19
N SER A 58 -8.50 7.94 -8.55
CA SER A 58 -7.73 7.00 -7.73
C SER A 58 -8.22 5.57 -7.94
N ILE A 59 -7.37 4.61 -7.60
CA ILE A 59 -7.79 3.22 -7.36
C ILE A 59 -7.63 2.92 -5.89
N ILE A 60 -8.62 2.26 -5.32
CA ILE A 60 -8.56 1.67 -3.98
C ILE A 60 -8.45 0.17 -4.18
N ALA A 61 -7.47 -0.46 -3.55
CA ALA A 61 -7.40 -1.92 -3.46
C ALA A 61 -7.42 -2.34 -1.98
N SER A 62 -7.80 -3.59 -1.75
CA SER A 62 -7.97 -4.15 -0.42
C SER A 62 -7.37 -5.55 -0.28
N VAL A 63 -6.92 -5.89 0.93
CA VAL A 63 -6.39 -7.21 1.30
C VAL A 63 -6.97 -7.58 2.66
N ILE A 64 -7.42 -8.82 2.83
CA ILE A 64 -7.84 -9.34 4.14
C ILE A 64 -6.58 -9.77 4.89
N LYS A 65 -6.41 -9.27 6.11
CA LYS A 65 -5.31 -9.67 6.98
C LYS A 65 -5.53 -11.09 7.52
N ASP A 66 -4.63 -12.01 7.20
CA ASP A 66 -4.52 -13.32 7.85
C ASP A 66 -3.39 -13.27 8.87
N ALA A 67 -3.72 -13.35 10.17
CA ALA A 67 -2.76 -13.39 11.27
C ALA A 67 -2.21 -14.80 11.56
N GLY A 68 -2.66 -15.82 10.82
CA GLY A 68 -2.28 -17.20 11.08
C GLY A 68 -2.89 -17.68 12.40
N ASP A 69 -2.09 -18.37 13.22
CA ASP A 69 -2.51 -18.83 14.55
C ASP A 69 -2.26 -17.77 15.66
N ASP A 70 -1.78 -16.56 15.32
CA ASP A 70 -1.57 -15.46 16.28
C ASP A 70 -2.92 -14.87 16.71
N PRO A 71 -3.24 -14.76 18.02
CA PRO A 71 -4.48 -14.16 18.52
C PRO A 71 -4.49 -12.62 18.37
N ASP A 72 -4.27 -12.14 17.15
CA ASP A 72 -4.31 -10.74 16.78
C ASP A 72 -5.75 -10.31 16.50
N VAL A 73 -6.22 -9.31 17.26
CA VAL A 73 -7.58 -8.74 17.16
C VAL A 73 -7.90 -8.12 15.80
N THR A 74 -6.87 -7.85 14.98
CA THR A 74 -7.01 -7.31 13.63
C THR A 74 -7.03 -8.41 12.56
N ASN A 75 -7.01 -9.69 12.93
CA ASN A 75 -7.22 -10.80 12.00
C ASN A 75 -8.59 -10.68 11.30
N GLY A 76 -8.62 -10.97 10.00
CA GLY A 76 -9.82 -10.81 9.17
C GLY A 76 -10.15 -9.36 8.79
N ALA A 77 -9.40 -8.37 9.29
CA ALA A 77 -9.62 -6.98 8.93
C ALA A 77 -9.34 -6.74 7.44
N VAL A 78 -10.21 -5.97 6.79
CA VAL A 78 -10.00 -5.48 5.42
C VAL A 78 -9.07 -4.29 5.49
N ILE A 79 -7.87 -4.43 4.93
CA ILE A 79 -6.87 -3.38 4.86
C ILE A 79 -6.90 -2.76 3.47
N GLU A 80 -7.14 -1.45 3.40
CA GLU A 80 -7.30 -0.73 2.13
C GLU A 80 -6.17 0.26 1.90
N ALA A 81 -5.84 0.47 0.62
CA ALA A 81 -4.94 1.54 0.19
C ALA A 81 -5.51 2.23 -1.05
N GLU A 82 -5.58 3.56 -0.99
CA GLU A 82 -5.95 4.42 -2.11
C GLU A 82 -4.69 5.00 -2.77
N VAL A 83 -4.57 4.83 -4.08
CA VAL A 83 -3.47 5.39 -4.88
C VAL A 83 -4.03 6.35 -5.92
N ARG A 84 -3.46 7.55 -5.99
CA ARG A 84 -3.78 8.61 -6.96
C ARG A 84 -2.49 9.19 -7.51
N CYS A 85 -2.49 9.53 -8.80
CA CYS A 85 -1.45 10.40 -9.36
C CYS A 85 -1.79 11.87 -9.05
N THR A 86 -0.90 12.58 -8.35
CA THR A 86 -1.02 14.03 -8.14
C THR A 86 -0.24 14.76 -9.24
N GLY A 87 -0.89 15.66 -9.98
CA GLY A 87 -0.26 16.39 -11.08
C GLY A 87 0.83 17.41 -10.65
N GLN A 88 1.93 17.37 -11.40
CA GLN A 88 3.01 18.34 -11.68
C GLN A 88 4.00 18.87 -10.60
N ASP A 89 5.27 18.71 -10.99
CA ASP A 89 6.40 19.66 -11.00
C ASP A 89 6.61 20.62 -9.84
N SER A 90 7.63 20.31 -9.02
CA SER A 90 8.41 21.35 -8.33
C SER A 90 9.76 20.81 -7.87
N GLY A 91 10.60 20.27 -8.76
CA GLY A 91 12.04 20.03 -8.48
C GLY A 91 12.39 19.29 -7.18
N LYS A 92 11.44 18.57 -6.58
CA LYS A 92 11.57 17.87 -5.30
C LYS A 92 11.46 16.38 -5.58
N THR A 93 12.45 15.66 -5.08
CA THR A 93 12.71 14.22 -5.26
C THR A 93 11.73 13.30 -4.51
N ASP A 94 10.81 13.83 -3.70
CA ASP A 94 9.79 13.01 -3.03
C ASP A 94 8.67 12.61 -4.00
N ARG A 95 8.96 11.57 -4.78
CA ARG A 95 8.08 10.99 -5.80
C ARG A 95 6.85 10.28 -5.22
N LEU A 96 6.84 9.95 -3.92
CA LEU A 96 5.75 9.26 -3.25
C LEU A 96 5.38 9.95 -1.93
N LYS A 97 4.08 10.27 -1.77
CA LYS A 97 3.54 10.84 -0.53
C LYS A 97 2.61 9.82 0.14
N ILE A 98 3.09 9.22 1.23
CA ILE A 98 2.30 8.27 2.04
C ILE A 98 1.55 9.05 3.13
N LYS A 99 0.23 8.85 3.21
CA LYS A 99 -0.66 9.44 4.22
C LYS A 99 -1.41 8.33 4.95
N GLY A 100 -1.82 8.59 6.19
CA GLY A 100 -2.78 7.74 6.90
C GLY A 100 -4.20 7.98 6.37
N GLY A 101 -4.92 6.90 6.09
CA GLY A 101 -6.36 6.93 5.79
C GLY A 101 -7.23 6.70 7.02
N THR A 102 -8.53 6.55 6.83
CA THR A 102 -9.47 6.17 7.88
C THR A 102 -9.00 4.90 8.60
N GLY A 103 -9.05 4.88 9.93
CA GLY A 103 -8.60 3.75 10.75
C GLY A 103 -7.09 3.75 11.05
N VAL A 104 -6.28 4.59 10.39
CA VAL A 104 -4.89 4.83 10.79
C VAL A 104 -4.87 5.89 11.88
N GLY A 105 -4.48 5.51 13.09
CA GLY A 105 -4.36 6.44 14.21
C GLY A 105 -3.33 7.55 13.97
N THR A 106 -3.40 8.60 14.76
CA THR A 106 -2.39 9.66 14.81
C THR A 106 -1.56 9.47 16.08
N VAL A 107 -0.24 9.64 15.98
CA VAL A 107 0.63 9.57 17.17
C VAL A 107 0.32 10.73 18.10
N THR A 108 -0.13 10.45 19.32
CA THR A 108 -0.53 11.45 20.32
C THR A 108 0.46 11.59 21.47
N LYS A 109 1.41 10.66 21.63
CA LYS A 109 2.38 10.64 22.71
C LYS A 109 3.81 10.51 22.18
N PRO A 110 4.80 11.18 22.81
CA PRO A 110 6.20 10.97 22.49
C PRO A 110 6.65 9.54 22.88
N GLY A 111 7.73 9.05 22.27
CA GLY A 111 8.31 7.74 22.56
C GLY A 111 8.10 6.66 21.49
N LEU A 112 7.36 6.97 20.43
CA LEU A 112 7.32 6.13 19.22
C LEU A 112 8.40 6.58 18.22
N ALA A 113 8.75 5.70 17.29
CA ALA A 113 9.65 6.01 16.17
C ALA A 113 9.06 7.03 15.17
N ILE A 114 7.88 7.57 15.45
CA ILE A 114 7.11 8.48 14.62
C ILE A 114 6.80 9.72 15.47
N GLU A 115 6.96 10.90 14.88
CA GLU A 115 6.66 12.18 15.55
C GLU A 115 5.18 12.31 15.92
N VAL A 116 4.92 13.03 17.02
CA VAL A 116 3.56 13.40 17.44
C VAL A 116 2.88 14.21 16.32
N GLY A 117 1.62 13.91 16.06
CA GLY A 117 0.82 14.55 15.00
C GLY A 117 0.97 13.90 13.61
N LYS A 118 1.85 12.91 13.44
CA LYS A 118 1.95 12.13 12.19
C LYS A 118 1.04 10.89 12.22
N PRO A 119 0.67 10.34 11.04
CA PRO A 119 0.01 9.04 10.96
C PRO A 119 0.84 7.95 11.65
N ALA A 120 0.20 7.08 12.41
CA ALA A 120 0.80 5.95 13.13
C ALA A 120 1.16 4.80 12.17
N ILE A 121 1.94 5.11 11.13
CA ILE A 121 2.53 4.16 10.19
C ILE A 121 4.01 4.03 10.53
N ASN A 122 4.39 2.88 11.09
CA ASN A 122 5.77 2.62 11.51
C ASN A 122 6.76 2.71 10.31
N PRO A 123 8.04 3.00 10.56
CA PRO A 123 9.05 3.13 9.50
C PRO A 123 9.13 1.94 8.55
N VAL A 124 9.08 0.70 9.08
CA VAL A 124 9.16 -0.53 8.27
C VAL A 124 7.96 -0.68 7.34
N PRO A 125 6.69 -0.64 7.81
CA PRO A 125 5.52 -0.58 6.92
C PRO A 125 5.58 0.54 5.88
N ARG A 126 6.06 1.73 6.28
CA ARG A 126 6.20 2.87 5.36
C ARG A 126 7.19 2.57 4.24
N GLN A 127 8.35 2.00 4.57
CA GLN A 127 9.36 1.56 3.60
C GLN A 127 8.79 0.48 2.67
N MET A 128 8.12 -0.53 3.22
CA MET A 128 7.50 -1.59 2.42
C MET A 128 6.49 -1.04 1.40
N ILE A 129 5.62 -0.11 1.82
CA ILE A 129 4.68 0.56 0.91
C ILE A 129 5.45 1.30 -0.19
N GLN A 130 6.49 2.05 0.19
CA GLN A 130 7.28 2.83 -0.75
C GLN A 130 7.93 1.96 -1.82
N GLU A 131 8.71 0.96 -1.42
CA GLU A 131 9.44 0.09 -2.33
C GLU A 131 8.51 -0.66 -3.30
N ASN A 132 7.38 -1.14 -2.80
CA ASN A 132 6.44 -1.91 -3.61
C ASN A 132 5.66 -1.03 -4.61
N VAL A 133 5.31 0.20 -4.23
CA VAL A 133 4.69 1.16 -5.16
C VAL A 133 5.70 1.61 -6.23
N GLU A 134 6.94 1.93 -5.83
CA GLU A 134 8.01 2.27 -6.78
C GLU A 134 8.28 1.12 -7.76
N LYS A 135 8.26 -0.12 -7.27
CA LYS A 135 8.40 -1.30 -8.11
C LYS A 135 7.29 -1.41 -9.15
N ALA A 136 6.03 -1.19 -8.76
CA ALA A 136 4.89 -1.17 -9.69
C ALA A 136 5.05 -0.09 -10.77
N VAL A 137 5.53 1.10 -10.40
CA VAL A 137 5.83 2.18 -11.34
C VAL A 137 6.91 1.75 -12.35
N LEU A 138 8.02 1.18 -11.88
CA LEU A 138 9.10 0.71 -12.76
C LEU A 138 8.62 -0.40 -13.71
N GLU A 139 7.80 -1.34 -13.22
CA GLU A 139 7.22 -2.42 -14.02
C GLU A 139 6.29 -1.87 -15.12
N ALA A 140 5.45 -0.88 -14.81
CA ALA A 140 4.56 -0.25 -15.79
C ALA A 140 5.33 0.51 -16.89
N VAL A 141 6.39 1.25 -16.52
CA VAL A 141 7.23 1.99 -17.48
C VAL A 141 7.93 1.05 -18.47
N LYS A 142 8.43 -0.11 -18.00
CA LYS A 142 9.05 -1.12 -18.87
C LYS A 142 8.10 -1.70 -19.92
N ILE A 143 6.80 -1.71 -19.63
CA ILE A 143 5.75 -2.26 -20.52
C ILE A 143 5.29 -1.22 -21.57
N GLY A 144 5.89 -0.02 -21.61
CA GLY A 144 5.48 1.03 -22.56
C GLY A 144 4.16 1.70 -22.18
N VAL A 145 3.75 1.60 -20.91
CA VAL A 145 2.57 2.29 -20.40
C VAL A 145 2.98 3.70 -20.00
N ARG A 146 2.51 4.71 -20.77
CA ARG A 146 2.60 6.10 -20.32
C ARG A 146 1.53 6.32 -19.24
N PRO A 147 1.87 6.63 -17.98
CA PRO A 147 0.89 6.94 -16.96
C PRO A 147 0.00 8.09 -17.45
N ARG A 148 -1.29 7.82 -17.67
CA ARG A 148 -2.24 8.86 -18.02
C ARG A 148 -2.71 9.51 -16.72
N LEU A 149 -2.32 10.77 -16.53
CA LEU A 149 -2.96 11.60 -15.50
C LEU A 149 -4.45 11.70 -15.87
N PRO A 150 -5.39 11.33 -14.98
CA PRO A 150 -6.80 11.64 -15.20
C PRO A 150 -6.90 13.16 -15.37
N ARG A 151 -7.54 13.61 -16.45
CA ARG A 151 -7.70 15.04 -16.75
C ARG A 151 -8.33 15.73 -15.54
N GLY A 152 -7.52 16.45 -14.76
CA GLY A 152 -8.00 17.29 -13.68
C GLY A 152 -8.76 18.48 -14.25
N LYS A 153 -9.96 18.75 -13.74
CA LYS A 153 -10.61 20.04 -13.92
C LYS A 153 -9.66 21.12 -13.37
N LYS A 154 -9.40 22.14 -14.19
CA LYS A 154 -8.73 23.37 -13.75
C LYS A 154 -9.55 23.94 -12.58
N TRP A 155 -8.89 24.17 -11.45
CA TRP A 155 -9.45 25.00 -10.40
C TRP A 155 -9.10 26.44 -10.75
N SER A 156 -10.13 27.25 -10.97
CA SER A 156 -10.07 28.69 -11.20
C SER A 156 -9.58 29.43 -9.96
#